data_AF-A0A952BWC5-F1
#
_entry.id   AF-A0A952BWC5-F1
#
_cell.length_a   1.000
_cell.length_b   1.000
_cell.length_c   1.000
_cell.angle_alpha   90.00
_cell.angle_beta   90.00
_cell.angle_gamma   90.00
#
_symmetry.space_group_name_H-M   'P 1'
#
loop_
_entity.id
_entity.type
_entity.pdbx_description
1 polymer ?
#
loop_
_entity_poly.entity_id
_entity_poly.type
_entity_poly.pdbx_seq_one_letter_code
_entity_poly.pdbx_strand_id
1 'polypeptide(L)'
;MRRTLIALLALCGVLCISLTAMTHAQQEGEPGVLRNPLNPYGGPDPWIQYYEGYYYLATTTGRSELTMSKSETLAGLKTAVPQRIYFETDPSRCCNMWAPEFHLLDGPNGPRWYYYYSAGTSGTLDNQRTYVLESEGADPMGPYTYKARVFDAANDVWAIDGSVLKLDGNLYFLFSSWVGPNQSLFIAPMSDPWTISGPRVLLAAPEYDWEKSGANVTEGPVALYHGADVFIVYSASYCVTPDYKLGILKYTGGDPLKTESWVKHPEPVFERSDANSVFGPGHNGFFMSPDGTEYWIVYHANDDVTGACDDRRTTRVQKFTWDDDGLPVFGTPVATTDVIAAPSGDNGVDPVPDFGDLPVTRFRANGYAEAYLGHSDVVAQIQISPNPIANSQFYVVPGLADPDAISIRSVNLPGFFLRHEGSMIVFAADDRSGTFAEDATWRIVPGLADPDWISLESYNRPGLVIGQQFGVVALVPVNDTMSDRMKEDATFLEER
;
A
#
# COMPACT_ATOMS: atom_id res chain seq x y z
N MET A 1 -12.08 91.71 2.04
CA MET A 1 -11.26 92.49 2.99
C MET A 1 -10.01 91.69 3.31
N ARG A 2 -8.83 92.27 3.01
CA ARG A 2 -7.49 91.70 3.18
C ARG A 2 -7.16 91.48 4.66
N ARG A 3 -6.35 90.46 4.97
CA ARG A 3 -5.06 90.65 5.66
C ARG A 3 -4.23 89.35 5.70
N THR A 4 -2.95 89.57 5.43
CA THR A 4 -1.77 88.69 5.49
C THR A 4 -1.60 88.06 6.87
N LEU A 5 -1.10 86.83 6.95
CA LEU A 5 -0.30 86.38 8.10
C LEU A 5 0.75 85.32 7.69
N ILE A 6 1.85 85.39 8.43
CA ILE A 6 3.19 84.82 8.25
C ILE A 6 3.20 83.29 8.44
N ALA A 7 4.03 82.59 7.66
CA ALA A 7 4.26 81.15 7.74
C ALA A 7 5.51 80.82 8.58
N LEU A 8 5.41 79.78 9.41
CA LEU A 8 6.55 79.10 10.04
C LEU A 8 6.38 77.58 9.88
N LEU A 9 7.47 76.91 9.54
CA LEU A 9 7.60 75.46 9.34
C LEU A 9 7.38 74.64 10.62
N ALA A 10 6.85 73.43 10.50
CA ALA A 10 7.41 72.23 11.15
C ALA A 10 6.86 70.91 10.55
N LEU A 11 7.80 69.98 10.38
CA LEU A 11 7.77 68.61 9.88
C LEU A 11 6.81 67.68 10.67
N CYS A 12 6.14 66.74 10.00
CA CYS A 12 5.92 65.38 10.51
C CYS A 12 5.53 64.43 9.37
N GLY A 13 6.23 63.29 9.31
CA GLY A 13 6.29 62.40 8.15
C GLY A 13 5.09 61.47 7.94
N VAL A 14 4.97 61.01 6.70
CA VAL A 14 4.22 59.81 6.35
C VAL A 14 5.15 58.92 5.52
N LEU A 15 5.47 57.78 6.11
CA LEU A 15 6.23 56.68 5.54
C LEU A 15 5.28 55.93 4.58
N CYS A 16 5.44 56.11 3.27
CA CYS A 16 4.78 55.25 2.28
C CYS A 16 5.60 53.95 2.14
N ILE A 17 5.22 52.93 2.91
CA ILE A 17 5.64 51.54 2.64
C ILE A 17 4.77 51.04 1.49
N SER A 18 5.33 51.03 0.28
CA SER A 18 4.77 50.30 -0.84
C SER A 18 4.90 48.80 -0.58
N LEU A 19 3.80 48.14 -0.23
CA LEU A 19 3.68 46.69 -0.26
C LEU A 19 3.77 46.22 -1.72
N THR A 20 4.94 45.82 -2.17
CA THR A 20 5.06 44.88 -3.28
C THR A 20 4.64 43.51 -2.78
N ALA A 21 3.43 43.08 -3.14
CA ALA A 21 3.05 41.69 -3.06
C ALA A 21 3.99 40.91 -3.99
N MET A 22 4.96 40.20 -3.41
CA MET A 22 5.71 39.19 -4.13
C MET A 22 4.79 37.98 -4.31
N THR A 23 4.07 37.95 -5.43
CA THR A 23 3.57 36.71 -5.99
C THR A 23 4.77 35.80 -6.21
N HIS A 24 4.98 34.84 -5.31
CA HIS A 24 5.84 33.70 -5.59
C HIS A 24 5.12 32.90 -6.67
N ALA A 25 5.48 33.16 -7.93
CA ALA A 25 5.25 32.18 -8.97
C ALA A 25 6.12 30.97 -8.58
N GLN A 26 5.48 29.96 -8.01
CA GLN A 26 6.10 28.66 -7.79
C GLN A 26 6.54 28.18 -9.17
N GLN A 27 7.84 28.06 -9.40
CA GLN A 27 8.36 27.38 -10.58
C GLN A 27 7.73 25.99 -10.56
N GLU A 28 6.86 25.69 -11.53
CA GLU A 28 6.40 24.33 -11.80
C GLU A 28 7.66 23.51 -12.09
N GLY A 29 8.08 22.72 -11.10
CA GLY A 29 9.07 21.67 -11.34
C GLY A 29 8.50 20.65 -12.31
N GLU A 30 9.35 19.86 -12.95
CA GLU A 30 8.91 18.70 -13.73
C GLU A 30 7.97 17.84 -12.88
N PRO A 31 6.86 17.33 -13.46
CA PRO A 31 5.90 16.51 -12.72
C PRO A 31 6.60 15.29 -12.14
N GLY A 32 6.24 14.93 -10.90
CA GLY A 32 6.74 13.73 -10.26
C GLY A 32 6.34 12.47 -11.02
N VAL A 33 7.00 11.35 -10.70
CA VAL A 33 6.70 10.04 -11.27
C VAL A 33 6.86 8.95 -10.21
N LEU A 34 6.04 7.90 -10.31
CA LEU A 34 6.10 6.74 -9.44
C LEU A 34 5.68 5.46 -10.16
N ARG A 35 6.05 4.31 -9.59
CA ARG A 35 5.49 3.00 -9.94
C ARG A 35 4.68 2.44 -8.77
N ASN A 36 3.69 1.59 -9.07
CA ASN A 36 3.08 0.74 -8.05
C ASN A 36 4.00 -0.45 -7.70
N PRO A 37 3.89 -1.04 -6.50
CA PRO A 37 3.07 -0.59 -5.36
C PRO A 37 3.76 0.50 -4.51
N LEU A 38 3.00 1.19 -3.66
CA LEU A 38 3.52 2.12 -2.65
C LEU A 38 4.22 1.41 -1.49
N ASN A 39 3.98 0.12 -1.30
CA ASN A 39 4.66 -0.72 -0.31
C ASN A 39 5.02 -2.08 -0.94
N PRO A 40 6.31 -2.43 -1.00
CA PRO A 40 6.73 -3.68 -1.64
C PRO A 40 6.45 -4.94 -0.81
N TYR A 41 6.12 -4.81 0.48
CA TYR A 41 6.09 -5.92 1.44
C TYR A 41 4.74 -6.07 2.18
N GLY A 42 3.66 -5.66 1.53
CA GLY A 42 2.32 -5.76 2.08
C GLY A 42 1.73 -4.46 2.59
N GLY A 43 0.44 -4.29 2.33
CA GLY A 43 -0.43 -3.30 2.93
C GLY A 43 -1.84 -3.42 2.36
N PRO A 44 -2.56 -4.45 2.82
CA PRO A 44 -3.97 -4.56 2.51
C PRO A 44 -4.75 -3.41 3.15
N ASP A 45 -5.93 -3.18 2.58
CA ASP A 45 -6.92 -2.22 3.06
C ASP A 45 -6.32 -0.81 3.27
N PRO A 46 -5.73 -0.21 2.22
CA PRO A 46 -5.00 1.05 2.35
C PRO A 46 -5.93 2.26 2.44
N TRP A 47 -5.57 3.17 3.33
CA TRP A 47 -6.22 4.46 3.48
C TRP A 47 -5.21 5.60 3.39
N ILE A 48 -5.44 6.53 2.46
CA ILE A 48 -4.58 7.70 2.22
C ILE A 48 -5.38 8.99 2.41
N GLN A 49 -4.79 9.96 3.11
CA GLN A 49 -5.19 11.37 3.00
C GLN A 49 -3.99 12.27 2.72
N TYR A 50 -4.22 13.32 1.93
CA TYR A 50 -3.30 14.45 1.82
C TYR A 50 -3.75 15.58 2.74
N TYR A 51 -2.89 15.99 3.67
CA TYR A 51 -3.20 17.02 4.66
C TYR A 51 -1.96 17.85 4.98
N GLU A 52 -2.10 19.17 4.97
CA GLU A 52 -1.05 20.15 5.34
C GLU A 52 0.35 19.84 4.76
N GLY A 53 0.43 19.49 3.48
CA GLY A 53 1.70 19.27 2.78
C GLY A 53 2.20 17.82 2.78
N TYR A 54 1.48 16.89 3.41
CA TYR A 54 1.91 15.50 3.55
C TYR A 54 0.82 14.51 3.13
N TYR A 55 1.23 13.42 2.51
CA TYR A 55 0.44 12.19 2.43
C TYR A 55 0.62 11.37 3.69
N TYR A 56 -0.47 10.81 4.17
CA TYR A 56 -0.53 9.89 5.31
C TYR A 56 -1.12 8.58 4.81
N LEU A 57 -0.45 7.46 5.09
CA LEU A 57 -0.88 6.12 4.68
C LEU A 57 -1.00 5.21 5.90
N ALA A 58 -2.17 4.58 6.03
CA ALA A 58 -2.43 3.50 6.96
C ALA A 58 -2.88 2.25 6.20
N THR A 59 -2.53 1.06 6.71
CA THR A 59 -2.91 -0.23 6.13
C THR A 59 -3.22 -1.23 7.23
N THR A 60 -3.92 -2.30 6.91
CA THR A 60 -4.08 -3.45 7.81
C THR A 60 -2.72 -3.91 8.34
N THR A 61 -2.63 -4.13 9.66
CA THR A 61 -1.39 -4.59 10.31
C THR A 61 -1.45 -6.06 10.70
N GLY A 62 -2.65 -6.63 10.83
CA GLY A 62 -2.88 -8.00 11.33
C GLY A 62 -2.45 -8.21 12.78
N ARG A 63 -2.04 -7.14 13.47
CA ARG A 63 -1.40 -7.18 14.79
C ARG A 63 -2.26 -6.51 15.85
N SER A 64 -1.70 -6.34 17.05
CA SER A 64 -2.28 -5.54 18.14
C SER A 64 -1.77 -4.11 18.19
N GLU A 65 -1.33 -3.61 17.04
CA GLU A 65 -0.83 -2.26 16.86
C GLU A 65 -1.31 -1.70 15.53
N LEU A 66 -1.49 -0.39 15.49
CA LEU A 66 -1.78 0.38 14.28
C LEU A 66 -0.59 1.26 13.96
N THR A 67 -0.27 1.36 12.68
CA THR A 67 0.84 2.17 12.18
C THR A 67 0.34 3.15 11.13
N MET A 68 1.06 4.25 10.98
CA MET A 68 0.85 5.23 9.92
C MET A 68 2.21 5.68 9.39
N SER A 69 2.32 5.79 8.08
CA SER A 69 3.47 6.38 7.40
C SER A 69 3.11 7.76 6.87
N LYS A 70 4.08 8.65 6.79
CA LYS A 70 3.89 9.99 6.22
C LYS A 70 5.04 10.37 5.30
N SER A 71 4.73 11.09 4.23
CA SER A 71 5.73 11.69 3.33
C SER A 71 5.19 12.93 2.62
N GLU A 72 6.07 13.84 2.21
CA GLU A 72 5.69 15.05 1.44
C GLU A 72 5.20 14.72 0.03
N THR A 73 5.65 13.58 -0.49
CA THR A 73 5.33 13.10 -1.83
C THR A 73 4.75 11.69 -1.77
N LEU A 74 3.88 11.36 -2.71
CA LEU A 74 3.24 10.03 -2.78
C LEU A 74 4.31 8.95 -2.98
N ALA A 75 5.29 9.22 -3.85
CA ALA A 75 6.44 8.35 -4.10
C ALA A 75 7.27 8.11 -2.83
N GLY A 76 7.45 9.14 -2.00
CA GLY A 76 8.22 9.03 -0.77
C GLY A 76 7.60 8.11 0.29
N LEU A 77 6.31 7.75 0.19
CA LEU A 77 5.69 6.76 1.09
C LEU A 77 6.35 5.38 0.98
N LYS A 78 6.99 5.05 -0.15
CA LYS A 78 7.70 3.77 -0.35
C LYS A 78 8.82 3.51 0.65
N THR A 79 9.49 4.58 1.05
CA THR A 79 10.63 4.58 1.97
C THR A 79 10.29 5.21 3.32
N ALA A 80 9.07 5.73 3.48
CA ALA A 80 8.62 6.25 4.77
C ALA A 80 8.59 5.11 5.80
N VAL A 81 9.15 5.37 6.97
CA VAL A 81 9.15 4.41 8.08
C VAL A 81 7.78 4.47 8.76
N PRO A 82 7.01 3.37 8.80
CA PRO A 82 5.74 3.36 9.52
C PRO A 82 5.97 3.63 11.01
N GLN A 83 5.24 4.61 11.56
CA GLN A 83 5.25 4.92 12.98
C GLN A 83 4.06 4.26 13.66
N ARG A 84 4.30 3.61 14.80
CA ARG A 84 3.21 3.07 15.62
C ARG A 84 2.44 4.21 16.26
N ILE A 85 1.18 4.37 15.88
CA ILE A 85 0.28 5.40 16.41
C ILE A 85 -0.55 4.90 17.60
N TYR A 86 -0.76 3.58 17.69
CA TYR A 86 -1.57 2.96 18.73
C TYR A 86 -1.18 1.49 18.95
N PHE A 87 -1.35 1.01 20.17
CA PHE A 87 -1.29 -0.42 20.49
C PHE A 87 -2.33 -0.76 21.56
N GLU A 88 -2.77 -2.01 21.57
CA GLU A 88 -3.77 -2.49 22.51
C GLU A 88 -3.32 -3.75 23.25
N THR A 89 -3.67 -3.85 24.53
CA THR A 89 -3.38 -5.02 25.38
C THR A 89 -4.62 -5.67 25.95
N ASP A 90 -5.79 -5.03 25.86
CA ASP A 90 -7.08 -5.59 26.25
C ASP A 90 -7.47 -6.74 25.31
N PRO A 91 -7.47 -8.00 25.78
CA PRO A 91 -7.68 -9.17 24.92
C PRO A 91 -9.07 -9.23 24.29
N SER A 92 -10.02 -8.39 24.73
CA SER A 92 -11.35 -8.30 24.12
C SER A 92 -11.37 -7.54 22.78
N ARG A 93 -10.33 -6.75 22.49
CA ARG A 93 -10.29 -5.81 21.36
C ARG A 93 -8.88 -5.52 20.83
N CYS A 94 -7.91 -6.36 21.18
CA CYS A 94 -6.52 -6.13 20.82
C CYS A 94 -6.19 -6.55 19.41
N CYS A 95 -6.93 -7.49 18.85
CA CYS A 95 -6.26 -8.51 18.07
C CYS A 95 -6.78 -8.52 16.63
N ASN A 96 -5.89 -8.85 15.69
CA ASN A 96 -6.18 -8.85 14.26
C ASN A 96 -6.72 -7.47 13.80
N MET A 97 -5.93 -6.41 14.01
CA MET A 97 -6.34 -5.06 13.62
C MET A 97 -6.32 -4.89 12.10
N TRP A 98 -7.48 -4.54 11.53
CA TRP A 98 -7.73 -4.45 10.08
C TRP A 98 -8.35 -3.12 9.67
N ALA A 99 -8.22 -2.81 8.37
CA ALA A 99 -8.93 -1.78 7.64
C ALA A 99 -8.96 -0.44 8.36
N PRO A 100 -7.79 0.16 8.61
CA PRO A 100 -7.75 1.45 9.26
C PRO A 100 -8.21 2.58 8.33
N GLU A 101 -9.09 3.44 8.83
CA GLU A 101 -9.41 4.72 8.18
C GLU A 101 -9.29 5.85 9.18
N PHE A 102 -8.63 6.95 8.79
CA PHE A 102 -8.57 8.15 9.62
C PHE A 102 -9.25 9.32 8.94
N HIS A 103 -10.06 10.07 9.68
CA HIS A 103 -10.90 11.15 9.17
C HIS A 103 -10.83 12.39 10.06
N LEU A 104 -10.64 13.57 9.47
CA LEU A 104 -10.82 14.83 10.17
C LEU A 104 -12.32 15.14 10.28
N LEU A 105 -12.86 15.04 11.49
CA LEU A 105 -14.28 15.23 11.79
C LEU A 105 -14.45 16.25 12.91
N ASP A 106 -15.58 16.95 12.89
CA ASP A 106 -15.99 17.79 14.01
C ASP A 106 -16.54 16.92 15.13
N GLY A 107 -15.98 17.10 16.32
CA GLY A 107 -16.47 16.48 17.54
C GLY A 107 -16.72 17.49 18.66
N PRO A 108 -17.13 17.01 19.84
CA PRO A 108 -17.28 17.82 21.05
C PRO A 108 -16.05 18.65 21.45
N ASN A 109 -14.85 18.24 21.00
CA ASN A 109 -13.57 18.90 21.27
C ASN A 109 -13.06 19.74 20.09
N GLY A 110 -13.93 20.08 19.15
CA GLY A 110 -13.56 20.70 17.87
C GLY A 110 -13.08 19.65 16.85
N PRO A 111 -12.41 20.10 15.77
CA PRO A 111 -11.91 19.19 14.75
C PRO A 111 -10.80 18.31 15.32
N ARG A 112 -10.95 16.99 15.11
CA ARG A 112 -10.01 15.94 15.50
C ARG A 112 -9.94 14.85 14.43
N TRP A 113 -8.82 14.14 14.41
CA TRP A 113 -8.67 12.94 13.63
C TRP A 113 -9.29 11.77 14.39
N TYR A 114 -10.24 11.11 13.75
CA TYR A 114 -10.85 9.88 14.25
C TYR A 114 -10.36 8.72 13.40
N TYR A 115 -9.73 7.74 14.06
CA TYR A 115 -9.11 6.59 13.43
C TYR A 115 -9.97 5.36 13.68
N TYR A 116 -10.75 4.94 12.69
CA TYR A 116 -11.58 3.75 12.71
C TYR A 116 -10.74 2.53 12.33
N TYR A 117 -11.01 1.40 12.98
CA TYR A 117 -10.35 0.13 12.66
C TYR A 117 -11.21 -1.03 13.14
N SER A 118 -11.04 -2.19 12.51
CA SER A 118 -11.64 -3.43 12.97
C SER A 118 -10.66 -4.17 13.87
N ALA A 119 -11.14 -4.77 14.96
CA ALA A 119 -10.37 -5.66 15.80
C ALA A 119 -11.27 -6.70 16.46
N GLY A 120 -10.70 -7.76 16.99
CA GLY A 120 -11.43 -8.79 17.71
C GLY A 120 -10.66 -9.33 18.90
N THR A 121 -11.07 -10.52 19.33
CA THR A 121 -10.42 -11.28 20.41
C THR A 121 -9.27 -12.11 19.88
N SER A 122 -8.30 -12.43 20.75
CA SER A 122 -7.19 -13.30 20.38
C SER A 122 -7.66 -14.71 19.98
N GLY A 123 -6.99 -15.32 19.00
CA GLY A 123 -7.18 -16.72 18.61
C GLY A 123 -8.36 -17.02 17.67
N THR A 124 -9.17 -16.03 17.27
CA THR A 124 -10.27 -16.21 16.31
C THR A 124 -10.55 -14.95 15.48
N LEU A 125 -11.17 -15.13 14.31
CA LEU A 125 -11.69 -14.10 13.42
C LEU A 125 -13.24 -13.98 13.45
N ASP A 126 -13.89 -14.60 14.44
CA ASP A 126 -15.35 -14.60 14.58
C ASP A 126 -15.90 -13.44 15.44
N ASN A 127 -15.01 -12.67 16.07
CA ASN A 127 -15.37 -11.67 17.09
C ASN A 127 -15.02 -10.24 16.67
N GLN A 128 -14.82 -9.98 15.39
CA GLN A 128 -14.44 -8.67 14.92
C GLN A 128 -15.55 -7.67 15.14
N ARG A 129 -15.15 -6.48 15.56
CA ARG A 129 -15.98 -5.30 15.81
C ARG A 129 -15.21 -4.08 15.33
N THR A 130 -15.94 -2.99 15.11
CA THR A 130 -15.33 -1.70 14.79
C THR A 130 -15.10 -0.84 16.02
N TYR A 131 -13.93 -0.23 16.07
CA TYR A 131 -13.49 0.67 17.12
C TYR A 131 -12.99 1.98 16.50
N VAL A 132 -12.88 3.00 17.33
CA VAL A 132 -12.39 4.31 16.94
C VAL A 132 -11.43 4.87 17.98
N LEU A 133 -10.36 5.49 17.50
CA LEU A 133 -9.44 6.30 18.28
C LEU A 133 -9.70 7.79 18.01
N GLU A 134 -9.38 8.64 18.97
CA GLU A 134 -9.41 10.11 18.80
C GLU A 134 -8.00 10.66 19.01
N SER A 135 -7.56 11.54 18.11
CA SER A 135 -6.30 12.27 18.26
C SER A 135 -6.39 13.34 19.34
N GLU A 136 -5.26 13.69 19.97
CA GLU A 136 -5.21 14.80 20.93
C GLU A 136 -5.42 16.17 20.27
N GLY A 137 -5.01 16.31 19.00
CA GLY A 137 -5.03 17.55 18.23
C GLY A 137 -5.34 17.35 16.75
N ALA A 138 -4.89 18.29 15.91
CA ALA A 138 -5.15 18.30 14.47
C ALA A 138 -4.03 17.65 13.63
N ASP A 139 -2.99 17.08 14.25
CA ASP A 139 -1.98 16.29 13.54
C ASP A 139 -2.53 14.89 13.24
N PRO A 140 -2.56 14.44 11.98
CA PRO A 140 -3.00 13.08 11.63
C PRO A 140 -2.12 11.98 12.26
N MET A 141 -0.89 12.27 12.68
CA MET A 141 -0.05 11.31 13.42
C MET A 141 -0.46 11.12 14.88
N GLY A 142 -1.41 11.92 15.39
CA GLY A 142 -1.88 11.85 16.76
C GLY A 142 -1.08 12.76 17.72
N PRO A 143 -0.82 12.33 18.97
CA PRO A 143 -1.06 10.99 19.52
C PRO A 143 -2.54 10.61 19.58
N TYR A 144 -2.84 9.32 19.51
CA TYR A 144 -4.19 8.76 19.54
C TYR A 144 -4.50 8.06 20.86
N THR A 145 -5.77 8.11 21.25
CA THR A 145 -6.30 7.36 22.40
C THR A 145 -7.55 6.59 22.02
N TYR A 146 -7.76 5.43 22.63
CA TYR A 146 -9.00 4.66 22.47
C TYR A 146 -10.20 5.52 22.84
N LYS A 147 -11.13 5.67 21.90
CA LYS A 147 -12.31 6.50 22.10
C LYS A 147 -13.53 5.66 22.43
N ALA A 148 -13.92 4.77 21.53
CA ALA A 148 -15.09 3.94 21.72
C ALA A 148 -15.09 2.72 20.78
N ARG A 149 -16.06 1.85 21.03
CA ARG A 149 -16.54 0.88 20.05
C ARG A 149 -17.74 1.50 19.33
N VAL A 150 -17.80 1.37 18.00
CA VAL A 150 -18.91 1.87 17.19
C VAL A 150 -19.84 0.69 16.85
N PHE A 151 -21.07 0.71 17.35
CA PHE A 151 -22.00 -0.42 17.18
C PHE A 151 -23.46 -0.02 17.36
N ASP A 152 -24.36 -0.79 16.76
CA ASP A 152 -25.79 -0.76 17.05
C ASP A 152 -26.07 -1.70 18.22
N ALA A 153 -26.52 -1.16 19.36
CA ALA A 153 -26.77 -1.94 20.57
C ALA A 153 -27.88 -3.00 20.40
N ALA A 154 -28.83 -2.81 19.47
CA ALA A 154 -29.84 -3.81 19.16
C ALA A 154 -29.29 -4.96 18.30
N ASN A 155 -28.13 -4.75 17.66
CA ASN A 155 -27.52 -5.67 16.71
C ASN A 155 -25.99 -5.77 16.94
N ASP A 156 -25.60 -6.12 18.15
CA ASP A 156 -24.19 -6.31 18.52
C ASP A 156 -23.64 -7.64 17.96
N VAL A 157 -23.27 -7.61 16.68
CA VAL A 157 -22.74 -8.76 15.94
C VAL A 157 -21.41 -8.42 15.28
N TRP A 158 -20.82 -9.42 14.60
CA TRP A 158 -19.62 -9.25 13.79
C TRP A 158 -19.79 -8.08 12.81
N ALA A 159 -18.86 -7.13 12.85
CA ALA A 159 -18.88 -5.94 12.02
C ALA A 159 -17.46 -5.44 11.77
N ILE A 160 -17.14 -5.16 10.50
CA ILE A 160 -15.82 -4.69 10.05
C ILE A 160 -15.95 -3.49 9.11
N ASP A 161 -14.79 -2.94 8.72
CA ASP A 161 -14.62 -1.96 7.66
C ASP A 161 -15.45 -0.69 7.90
N GLY A 162 -15.24 -0.09 9.07
CA GLY A 162 -15.95 1.13 9.43
C GLY A 162 -15.45 2.33 8.65
N SER A 163 -16.33 2.96 7.91
CA SER A 163 -16.11 4.24 7.23
C SER A 163 -17.22 5.23 7.58
N VAL A 164 -17.12 6.45 7.05
CA VAL A 164 -18.09 7.52 7.30
C VAL A 164 -18.60 8.16 6.02
N LEU A 165 -19.88 8.49 6.02
CA LEU A 165 -20.55 9.29 4.99
C LEU A 165 -20.98 10.62 5.62
N LYS A 166 -20.61 11.73 4.98
CA LYS A 166 -21.12 13.07 5.28
C LYS A 166 -22.13 13.44 4.20
N LEU A 167 -23.38 13.66 4.58
CA LEU A 167 -24.44 14.00 3.63
C LEU A 167 -25.42 14.98 4.27
N ASP A 168 -25.70 16.09 3.58
CA ASP A 168 -26.61 17.14 4.03
C ASP A 168 -26.33 17.66 5.46
N GLY A 169 -25.04 17.75 5.82
CA GLY A 169 -24.58 18.18 7.13
C GLY A 169 -24.69 17.13 8.25
N ASN A 170 -25.15 15.92 7.93
CA ASN A 170 -25.25 14.80 8.86
C ASN A 170 -24.09 13.82 8.66
N LEU A 171 -23.75 13.10 9.72
CA LEU A 171 -22.74 12.04 9.72
C LEU A 171 -23.43 10.68 9.82
N TYR A 172 -22.98 9.74 8.99
CA TYR A 172 -23.46 8.37 8.97
C TYR A 172 -22.27 7.41 9.03
N PHE A 173 -22.45 6.30 9.73
CA PHE A 173 -21.49 5.22 9.82
C PHE A 173 -21.80 4.17 8.75
N LEU A 174 -20.79 3.83 7.95
CA LEU A 174 -20.83 2.74 6.98
C LEU A 174 -20.02 1.57 7.53
N PHE A 175 -20.50 0.34 7.34
CA PHE A 175 -19.76 -0.85 7.78
C PHE A 175 -20.29 -2.11 7.08
N SER A 176 -19.57 -3.21 7.23
CA SER A 176 -19.94 -4.53 6.72
C SER A 176 -20.31 -5.48 7.87
N SER A 177 -21.36 -6.28 7.70
CA SER A 177 -21.80 -7.29 8.69
C SER A 177 -22.55 -8.45 8.03
N TRP A 178 -22.57 -9.61 8.69
CA TRP A 178 -23.29 -10.79 8.21
C TRP A 178 -24.81 -10.71 8.42
N VAL A 179 -25.55 -11.16 7.41
CA VAL A 179 -26.98 -11.51 7.44
C VAL A 179 -27.15 -12.88 6.79
N GLY A 180 -27.27 -13.92 7.62
CA GLY A 180 -27.25 -15.30 7.13
C GLY A 180 -25.94 -15.57 6.37
N PRO A 181 -25.99 -16.05 5.10
CA PRO A 181 -24.79 -16.34 4.31
C PRO A 181 -24.19 -15.10 3.62
N ASN A 182 -24.79 -13.92 3.75
CA ASN A 182 -24.40 -12.73 3.01
C ASN A 182 -23.68 -11.74 3.94
N GLN A 183 -22.43 -11.42 3.63
CA GLN A 183 -21.77 -10.26 4.22
C GLN A 183 -22.23 -9.02 3.45
N SER A 184 -22.91 -8.11 4.15
CA SER A 184 -23.71 -7.03 3.58
C SER A 184 -23.27 -5.68 4.12
N LEU A 185 -23.49 -4.62 3.33
CA LEU A 185 -23.24 -3.24 3.73
C LEU A 185 -24.38 -2.71 4.58
N PHE A 186 -24.02 -1.94 5.59
CA PHE A 186 -24.95 -1.25 6.49
C PHE A 186 -24.62 0.23 6.58
N ILE A 187 -25.67 1.02 6.82
CA ILE A 187 -25.58 2.44 7.16
C ILE A 187 -26.32 2.71 8.47
N ALA A 188 -25.80 3.60 9.31
CA ALA A 188 -26.49 4.06 10.52
C ALA A 188 -26.22 5.55 10.77
N PRO A 189 -27.18 6.33 11.30
CA PRO A 189 -26.93 7.73 11.65
C PRO A 189 -25.97 7.83 12.84
N MET A 190 -25.16 8.88 12.90
CA MET A 190 -24.25 9.15 14.02
C MET A 190 -24.60 10.46 14.72
N SER A 191 -24.50 10.49 16.06
CA SER A 191 -24.64 11.74 16.84
C SER A 191 -23.32 12.48 17.01
N ASP A 192 -22.22 11.74 16.94
CA ASP A 192 -20.84 12.22 17.02
C ASP A 192 -19.96 11.19 16.29
N PRO A 193 -18.66 11.49 16.06
CA PRO A 193 -17.78 10.60 15.31
C PRO A 193 -17.61 9.17 15.86
N TRP A 194 -18.10 8.84 17.05
CA TRP A 194 -17.90 7.51 17.64
C TRP A 194 -19.20 6.85 18.14
N THR A 195 -20.36 7.47 17.93
CA THR A 195 -21.64 7.00 18.46
C THR A 195 -22.72 6.94 17.38
N ILE A 196 -23.20 5.73 17.10
CA ILE A 196 -24.41 5.52 16.31
C ILE A 196 -25.64 5.99 17.11
N SER A 197 -26.51 6.78 16.48
CA SER A 197 -27.66 7.44 17.10
C SER A 197 -29.03 6.84 16.74
N GLY A 198 -29.04 5.76 15.96
CA GLY A 198 -30.26 5.08 15.50
C GLY A 198 -30.00 3.65 15.02
N PRO A 199 -31.03 2.93 14.56
CA PRO A 199 -30.87 1.56 14.07
C PRO A 199 -29.99 1.50 12.83
N ARG A 200 -29.22 0.41 12.66
CA ARG A 200 -28.56 0.12 11.39
C ARG A 200 -29.58 -0.27 10.31
N VAL A 201 -29.30 0.10 9.08
CA VAL A 201 -30.10 -0.26 7.90
C VAL A 201 -29.23 -1.06 6.94
N LEU A 202 -29.75 -2.19 6.44
CA LEU A 202 -29.11 -2.94 5.36
C LEU A 202 -29.17 -2.11 4.08
N LEU A 203 -28.01 -1.70 3.60
CA LEU A 203 -27.90 -0.80 2.47
C LEU A 203 -27.78 -1.56 1.16
N ALA A 204 -26.89 -2.55 1.12
CA ALA A 204 -26.72 -3.43 -0.03
C ALA A 204 -26.26 -4.82 0.44
N ALA A 205 -26.69 -5.85 -0.28
CA ALA A 205 -26.22 -7.21 -0.13
C ALA A 205 -25.71 -7.71 -1.49
N PRO A 206 -24.90 -8.78 -1.53
CA PRO A 206 -24.52 -9.46 -2.76
C PRO A 206 -25.77 -9.88 -3.56
N GLU A 207 -25.93 -9.33 -4.75
CA GLU A 207 -27.06 -9.50 -5.64
C GLU A 207 -26.62 -10.11 -6.98
N TYR A 208 -25.55 -9.57 -7.57
CA TYR A 208 -25.03 -9.99 -8.85
C TYR A 208 -24.08 -11.18 -8.72
N ASP A 209 -23.93 -11.96 -9.79
CA ASP A 209 -23.07 -13.16 -9.77
C ASP A 209 -21.59 -12.79 -9.57
N TRP A 210 -21.15 -11.64 -10.06
CA TRP A 210 -19.79 -11.14 -9.88
C TRP A 210 -19.46 -10.74 -8.43
N GLU A 211 -20.46 -10.64 -7.55
CA GLU A 211 -20.29 -10.35 -6.12
C GLU A 211 -20.16 -11.62 -5.24
N LYS A 212 -20.19 -12.79 -5.88
CA LYS A 212 -20.34 -14.10 -5.20
C LYS A 212 -19.22 -15.08 -5.55
N SER A 213 -18.11 -14.63 -6.12
CA SER A 213 -16.95 -15.50 -6.35
C SER A 213 -16.32 -15.87 -5.00
N GLY A 214 -16.22 -17.16 -4.71
CA GLY A 214 -15.73 -17.70 -3.44
C GLY A 214 -16.71 -17.57 -2.26
N ALA A 215 -17.28 -16.39 -2.03
CA ALA A 215 -18.30 -16.13 -1.01
C ALA A 215 -19.18 -14.92 -1.38
N ASN A 216 -20.35 -14.82 -0.75
CA ASN A 216 -21.27 -13.71 -0.92
C ASN A 216 -20.82 -12.52 -0.06
N VAL A 217 -20.02 -11.63 -0.64
CA VAL A 217 -19.40 -10.52 0.11
C VAL A 217 -19.68 -9.19 -0.58
N THR A 218 -20.12 -8.22 0.22
CA THR A 218 -19.97 -6.78 -0.02
C THR A 218 -19.37 -6.18 1.24
N GLU A 219 -18.19 -5.58 1.15
CA GLU A 219 -17.42 -5.05 2.29
C GLU A 219 -16.60 -3.81 1.89
N GLY A 220 -15.80 -3.24 2.81
CA GLY A 220 -15.00 -2.03 2.54
C GLY A 220 -15.77 -0.84 1.94
N PRO A 221 -16.90 -0.39 2.52
CA PRO A 221 -17.69 0.70 1.96
C PRO A 221 -17.00 2.05 2.16
N VAL A 222 -16.74 2.80 1.09
CA VAL A 222 -16.14 4.14 1.14
C VAL A 222 -16.98 5.14 0.38
N ALA A 223 -17.24 6.29 1.01
CA ALA A 223 -17.96 7.39 0.37
C ALA A 223 -17.06 8.15 -0.63
N LEU A 224 -17.61 8.49 -1.79
CA LEU A 224 -16.96 9.30 -2.82
C LEU A 224 -17.87 10.44 -3.26
N TYR A 225 -17.31 11.63 -3.44
CA TYR A 225 -18.06 12.85 -3.74
C TYR A 225 -17.51 13.54 -4.99
N HIS A 226 -18.41 13.99 -5.87
CA HIS A 226 -18.05 14.82 -7.03
C HIS A 226 -19.15 15.83 -7.33
N GLY A 227 -18.87 17.10 -7.06
CA GLY A 227 -19.90 18.14 -7.14
C GLY A 227 -21.06 17.83 -6.18
N ALA A 228 -22.25 17.58 -6.74
CA ALA A 228 -23.44 17.20 -5.98
C ALA A 228 -23.66 15.68 -5.92
N ASP A 229 -22.92 14.90 -6.71
CA ASP A 229 -23.04 13.45 -6.71
C ASP A 229 -22.34 12.83 -5.50
N VAL A 230 -22.99 11.81 -4.94
CA VAL A 230 -22.50 11.05 -3.79
C VAL A 230 -22.61 9.56 -4.11
N PHE A 231 -21.51 8.86 -3.87
CA PHE A 231 -21.38 7.43 -4.13
C PHE A 231 -20.91 6.70 -2.88
N ILE A 232 -21.24 5.42 -2.81
CA ILE A 232 -20.58 4.47 -1.92
C ILE A 232 -19.95 3.40 -2.81
N VAL A 233 -18.62 3.36 -2.81
CA VAL A 233 -17.85 2.31 -3.49
C VAL A 233 -17.58 1.22 -2.46
N TYR A 234 -17.65 -0.03 -2.89
CA TYR A 234 -17.47 -1.18 -1.99
C TYR A 234 -16.77 -2.32 -2.72
N SER A 235 -16.16 -3.22 -1.96
CA SER A 235 -15.55 -4.43 -2.50
C SER A 235 -16.50 -5.60 -2.47
N ALA A 236 -16.42 -6.50 -3.46
CA ALA A 236 -17.28 -7.67 -3.57
C ALA A 236 -16.52 -8.93 -3.96
N SER A 237 -17.19 -10.08 -3.81
CA SER A 237 -16.57 -11.42 -3.85
C SER A 237 -15.56 -11.63 -2.72
N TYR A 238 -15.05 -12.85 -2.58
CA TYR A 238 -14.14 -13.18 -1.48
C TYR A 238 -12.69 -12.81 -1.83
N CYS A 239 -12.01 -12.09 -0.93
CA CYS A 239 -10.63 -11.63 -1.09
C CYS A 239 -9.57 -12.74 -1.28
N VAL A 240 -9.92 -14.01 -1.02
CA VAL A 240 -9.06 -15.17 -1.33
C VAL A 240 -9.07 -15.52 -2.82
N THR A 241 -10.06 -15.02 -3.57
CA THR A 241 -10.15 -15.24 -5.01
C THR A 241 -9.43 -14.11 -5.77
N PRO A 242 -8.97 -14.36 -7.00
CA PRO A 242 -8.49 -13.29 -7.89
C PRO A 242 -9.61 -12.36 -8.37
N ASP A 243 -10.88 -12.65 -8.05
CA ASP A 243 -12.07 -11.93 -8.52
C ASP A 243 -12.58 -10.88 -7.52
N TYR A 244 -11.85 -10.61 -6.45
CA TYR A 244 -12.14 -9.46 -5.59
C TYR A 244 -12.14 -8.17 -6.44
N LYS A 245 -13.20 -7.37 -6.33
CA LYS A 245 -13.45 -6.24 -7.24
C LYS A 245 -14.37 -5.19 -6.62
N LEU A 246 -14.47 -4.02 -7.24
CA LEU A 246 -15.28 -2.91 -6.74
C LEU A 246 -16.65 -2.81 -7.41
N GLY A 247 -17.68 -2.60 -6.60
CA GLY A 247 -19.01 -2.15 -6.98
C GLY A 247 -19.26 -0.72 -6.53
N ILE A 248 -20.40 -0.14 -6.96
CA ILE A 248 -20.78 1.22 -6.57
C ILE A 248 -22.29 1.37 -6.37
N LEU A 249 -22.66 2.17 -5.37
CA LEU A 249 -24.00 2.69 -5.13
C LEU A 249 -24.00 4.19 -5.44
N LYS A 250 -24.94 4.68 -6.24
CA LYS A 250 -25.17 6.12 -6.47
C LYS A 250 -26.34 6.60 -5.60
N TYR A 251 -26.13 7.64 -4.82
CA TYR A 251 -27.21 8.32 -4.11
C TYR A 251 -28.06 9.12 -5.10
N THR A 252 -29.38 9.00 -5.00
CA THR A 252 -30.34 9.63 -5.92
C THR A 252 -31.26 10.64 -5.23
N GLY A 253 -30.96 10.97 -3.97
CA GLY A 253 -31.77 11.86 -3.13
C GLY A 253 -32.72 11.12 -2.20
N GLY A 254 -33.35 11.85 -1.28
CA GLY A 254 -34.28 11.29 -0.30
C GLY A 254 -33.64 11.10 1.07
N ASP A 255 -33.97 9.99 1.73
CA ASP A 255 -33.44 9.65 3.05
C ASP A 255 -32.33 8.61 2.88
N PRO A 256 -31.06 8.92 3.19
CA PRO A 256 -29.94 7.99 2.98
C PRO A 256 -30.05 6.70 3.79
N LEU A 257 -30.89 6.67 4.83
CA LEU A 257 -31.20 5.47 5.62
C LEU A 257 -32.27 4.58 4.97
N LYS A 258 -32.60 4.83 3.70
CA LYS A 258 -33.51 3.98 2.92
C LYS A 258 -32.81 3.44 1.68
N THR A 259 -32.93 2.14 1.47
CA THR A 259 -32.31 1.46 0.32
C THR A 259 -32.76 2.08 -1.01
N GLU A 260 -34.02 2.53 -1.14
CA GLU A 260 -34.51 3.15 -2.37
C GLU A 260 -33.85 4.49 -2.74
N SER A 261 -33.11 5.12 -1.81
CA SER A 261 -32.34 6.33 -2.09
C SER A 261 -31.03 6.04 -2.83
N TRP A 262 -30.67 4.76 -2.98
CA TRP A 262 -29.42 4.30 -3.55
C TRP A 262 -29.68 3.38 -4.74
N VAL A 263 -29.01 3.65 -5.86
CA VAL A 263 -29.04 2.80 -7.05
C VAL A 263 -27.72 2.04 -7.14
N LYS A 264 -27.81 0.72 -7.10
CA LYS A 264 -26.67 -0.18 -7.25
C LYS A 264 -26.33 -0.38 -8.72
N HIS A 265 -25.09 -0.09 -9.10
CA HIS A 265 -24.63 -0.29 -10.47
C HIS A 265 -24.56 -1.80 -10.81
N PRO A 266 -25.02 -2.24 -12.00
CA PRO A 266 -25.14 -3.67 -12.31
C PRO A 266 -23.82 -4.37 -12.61
N GLU A 267 -22.82 -3.62 -13.07
CA GLU A 267 -21.50 -4.13 -13.43
C GLU A 267 -20.43 -3.64 -12.45
N PRO A 268 -19.33 -4.41 -12.26
CA PRO A 268 -18.19 -3.94 -11.48
C PRO A 268 -17.58 -2.69 -12.11
N VAL A 269 -17.07 -1.78 -11.27
CA VAL A 269 -16.46 -0.52 -11.70
C VAL A 269 -14.92 -0.56 -11.67
N PHE A 270 -14.35 -1.58 -11.04
CA PHE A 270 -12.92 -1.83 -11.02
C PHE A 270 -12.65 -3.30 -10.73
N GLU A 271 -11.91 -4.00 -11.59
CA GLU A 271 -11.66 -5.43 -11.45
C GLU A 271 -10.28 -5.81 -11.96
N ARG A 272 -9.89 -7.07 -11.72
CA ARG A 272 -8.57 -7.59 -12.09
C ARG A 272 -8.21 -7.33 -13.55
N SER A 273 -6.92 -7.18 -13.81
CA SER A 273 -6.34 -7.13 -15.15
C SER A 273 -5.28 -8.19 -15.29
N ASP A 274 -5.64 -9.31 -15.92
CA ASP A 274 -4.71 -10.42 -16.20
C ASP A 274 -3.54 -9.93 -17.07
N ALA A 275 -3.80 -9.00 -18.01
CA ALA A 275 -2.80 -8.41 -18.89
C ALA A 275 -1.76 -7.56 -18.13
N ASN A 276 -2.16 -6.93 -17.02
CA ASN A 276 -1.29 -6.11 -16.18
C ASN A 276 -0.78 -6.87 -14.94
N SER A 277 -1.08 -8.16 -14.84
CA SER A 277 -0.79 -8.99 -13.66
C SER A 277 -1.28 -8.36 -12.35
N VAL A 278 -2.52 -7.86 -12.35
CA VAL A 278 -3.17 -7.27 -11.18
C VAL A 278 -4.42 -8.07 -10.84
N PHE A 279 -4.41 -8.78 -9.72
CA PHE A 279 -5.47 -9.69 -9.31
C PHE A 279 -6.14 -9.25 -8.01
N GLY A 280 -7.46 -9.42 -7.93
CA GLY A 280 -8.25 -9.07 -6.75
C GLY A 280 -8.14 -7.62 -6.27
N PRO A 281 -8.23 -6.58 -7.13
CA PRO A 281 -8.17 -5.19 -6.68
C PRO A 281 -9.38 -4.84 -5.81
N GLY A 282 -9.14 -4.32 -4.61
CA GLY A 282 -10.24 -3.93 -3.73
C GLY A 282 -9.81 -3.21 -2.46
N HIS A 283 -10.76 -3.11 -1.53
CA HIS A 283 -10.75 -2.34 -0.29
C HIS A 283 -10.06 -1.00 -0.49
N ASN A 284 -10.72 -0.16 -1.29
CA ASN A 284 -10.14 1.07 -1.79
C ASN A 284 -10.34 2.25 -0.84
N GLY A 285 -9.63 3.34 -1.11
CA GLY A 285 -9.89 4.68 -0.59
C GLY A 285 -9.76 5.71 -1.70
N PHE A 286 -10.02 6.98 -1.39
CA PHE A 286 -9.88 8.08 -2.34
C PHE A 286 -9.15 9.25 -1.71
N PHE A 287 -8.35 9.94 -2.51
CA PHE A 287 -7.69 11.18 -2.13
C PHE A 287 -7.59 12.12 -3.33
N MET A 288 -7.38 13.40 -3.03
CA MET A 288 -7.15 14.42 -4.04
C MET A 288 -5.64 14.67 -4.20
N SER A 289 -5.23 15.12 -5.38
CA SER A 289 -3.89 15.68 -5.59
C SER A 289 -3.63 16.88 -4.67
N PRO A 290 -2.34 17.23 -4.41
CA PRO A 290 -1.98 18.37 -3.58
C PRO A 290 -2.64 19.70 -3.92
N ASP A 291 -2.85 19.95 -5.22
CA ASP A 291 -3.52 21.16 -5.72
C ASP A 291 -5.05 21.04 -5.81
N GLY A 292 -5.61 19.87 -5.44
CA GLY A 292 -7.04 19.60 -5.46
C GLY A 292 -7.67 19.45 -6.85
N THR A 293 -6.88 19.25 -7.90
CA THR A 293 -7.37 19.20 -9.29
C THR A 293 -7.60 17.80 -9.84
N GLU A 294 -7.02 16.77 -9.21
CA GLU A 294 -7.12 15.39 -9.66
C GLU A 294 -7.67 14.46 -8.58
N TYR A 295 -8.44 13.48 -9.02
CA TYR A 295 -8.97 12.42 -8.18
C TYR A 295 -8.12 11.17 -8.32
N TRP A 296 -7.79 10.57 -7.18
CA TRP A 296 -6.96 9.39 -7.10
C TRP A 296 -7.62 8.30 -6.28
N ILE A 297 -7.53 7.06 -6.78
CA ILE A 297 -7.93 5.86 -6.05
C ILE A 297 -6.67 5.26 -5.42
N VAL A 298 -6.78 4.84 -4.17
CA VAL A 298 -5.85 3.91 -3.52
C VAL A 298 -6.56 2.58 -3.32
N TYR A 299 -5.91 1.46 -3.57
CA TYR A 299 -6.50 0.13 -3.44
C TYR A 299 -5.41 -0.90 -3.15
N HIS A 300 -5.76 -2.09 -2.67
CA HIS A 300 -4.81 -3.20 -2.64
C HIS A 300 -5.04 -4.15 -3.81
N ALA A 301 -4.01 -4.89 -4.23
CA ALA A 301 -4.14 -6.01 -5.16
C ALA A 301 -2.99 -7.02 -4.99
N ASN A 302 -3.14 -8.19 -5.60
CA ASN A 302 -2.12 -9.24 -5.70
C ASN A 302 -1.41 -9.20 -7.07
N ASP A 303 -0.14 -9.64 -7.09
CA ASP A 303 0.66 -9.81 -8.32
C ASP A 303 0.45 -11.18 -8.99
N ASP A 304 -0.22 -12.11 -8.30
CA ASP A 304 -0.43 -13.48 -8.75
C ASP A 304 -1.91 -13.87 -8.65
N VAL A 305 -2.40 -14.67 -9.61
CA VAL A 305 -3.79 -15.16 -9.68
C VAL A 305 -4.16 -16.09 -8.51
N THR A 306 -3.16 -16.68 -7.85
CA THR A 306 -3.26 -17.48 -6.63
C THR A 306 -3.03 -16.66 -5.36
N GLY A 307 -2.90 -15.34 -5.49
CA GLY A 307 -2.91 -14.39 -4.38
C GLY A 307 -4.15 -14.59 -3.52
N ALA A 308 -3.99 -14.42 -2.21
CA ALA A 308 -5.04 -14.67 -1.23
C ALA A 308 -5.31 -13.42 -0.37
N CYS A 309 -6.20 -13.57 0.60
CA CYS A 309 -6.53 -12.53 1.57
C CYS A 309 -5.47 -12.47 2.68
N ASP A 310 -4.23 -12.17 2.32
CA ASP A 310 -3.08 -12.17 3.21
C ASP A 310 -2.24 -10.90 3.04
N ASP A 311 -1.10 -10.85 3.73
CA ASP A 311 -0.19 -9.70 3.76
C ASP A 311 0.63 -9.53 2.46
N ARG A 312 0.46 -10.39 1.45
CA ARG A 312 1.08 -10.19 0.12
C ARG A 312 0.34 -9.17 -0.74
N ARG A 313 -0.88 -8.78 -0.34
CA ARG A 313 -1.64 -7.71 -1.01
C ARG A 313 -0.92 -6.38 -0.83
N THR A 314 -0.61 -5.72 -1.95
CA THR A 314 0.16 -4.47 -1.97
C THR A 314 -0.73 -3.27 -2.29
N THR A 315 -0.44 -2.13 -1.65
CA THR A 315 -1.10 -0.85 -1.86
C THR A 315 -0.69 -0.25 -3.21
N ARG A 316 -1.68 0.10 -4.02
CA ARG A 316 -1.53 0.67 -5.36
C ARG A 316 -2.38 1.93 -5.49
N VAL A 317 -1.98 2.80 -6.40
CA VAL A 317 -2.65 4.06 -6.67
C VAL A 317 -2.73 4.31 -8.16
N GLN A 318 -3.79 4.98 -8.59
CA GLN A 318 -3.88 5.56 -9.93
C GLN A 318 -4.84 6.73 -9.97
N LYS A 319 -4.59 7.66 -10.89
CA LYS A 319 -5.55 8.71 -11.22
C LYS A 319 -6.78 8.09 -11.88
N PHE A 320 -7.95 8.65 -11.60
CA PHE A 320 -9.18 8.31 -12.29
C PHE A 320 -9.91 9.55 -12.79
N THR A 321 -10.90 9.34 -13.65
CA THR A 321 -11.69 10.41 -14.27
C THR A 321 -13.18 10.18 -14.04
N TRP A 322 -14.00 11.04 -14.62
CA TRP A 322 -15.46 10.95 -14.56
C TRP A 322 -16.00 10.88 -15.98
N ASP A 323 -17.08 10.14 -16.19
CA ASP A 323 -17.79 10.14 -17.47
C ASP A 323 -18.82 11.29 -17.55
N ASP A 324 -19.50 11.39 -18.70
CA ASP A 324 -20.49 12.44 -18.97
C ASP A 324 -21.73 12.35 -18.06
N ASP A 325 -22.00 11.18 -17.46
CA ASP A 325 -23.11 10.94 -16.52
C ASP A 325 -22.70 11.16 -15.05
N GLY A 326 -21.43 11.57 -14.84
CA GLY A 326 -20.84 11.83 -13.53
C GLY A 326 -20.46 10.57 -12.76
N LEU A 327 -20.40 9.39 -13.40
CA LEU A 327 -19.88 8.17 -12.77
C LEU A 327 -18.35 8.17 -12.77
N PRO A 328 -17.72 7.65 -11.71
CA PRO A 328 -16.26 7.53 -11.67
C PRO A 328 -15.79 6.43 -12.64
N VAL A 329 -14.76 6.75 -13.40
CA VAL A 329 -14.08 5.84 -14.34
C VAL A 329 -12.70 5.53 -13.79
N PHE A 330 -12.60 4.49 -12.96
CA PHE A 330 -11.34 4.05 -12.36
C PHE A 330 -10.34 3.49 -13.38
N GLY A 331 -10.83 3.04 -14.53
CA GLY A 331 -10.03 2.46 -15.60
C GLY A 331 -9.57 1.04 -15.27
N THR A 332 -8.53 0.58 -15.96
CA THR A 332 -7.91 -0.72 -15.70
C THR A 332 -6.83 -0.56 -14.62
N PRO A 333 -6.71 -1.50 -13.66
CA PRO A 333 -5.62 -1.45 -12.67
C PRO A 333 -4.24 -1.42 -13.36
N VAL A 334 -3.42 -0.43 -13.00
CA VAL A 334 -2.10 -0.20 -13.62
C VAL A 334 -1.09 -1.27 -13.21
N ALA A 335 -0.23 -1.70 -14.14
CA ALA A 335 0.82 -2.69 -13.86
C ALA A 335 1.88 -2.12 -12.90
N THR A 336 2.54 -2.98 -12.13
CA THR A 336 3.62 -2.57 -11.21
C THR A 336 4.89 -2.12 -11.95
N THR A 337 5.01 -2.45 -13.23
CA THR A 337 6.13 -2.04 -14.10
C THR A 337 5.95 -0.64 -14.69
N ASP A 338 4.70 -0.15 -14.76
CA ASP A 338 4.37 1.10 -15.44
C ASP A 338 4.79 2.32 -14.60
N VAL A 339 5.47 3.27 -15.27
CA VAL A 339 5.69 4.61 -14.72
C VAL A 339 4.42 5.41 -14.90
N ILE A 340 3.84 5.87 -13.79
CA ILE A 340 2.73 6.82 -13.80
C ILE A 340 3.20 8.19 -13.33
N ALA A 341 2.56 9.24 -13.85
CA ALA A 341 2.75 10.59 -13.33
C ALA A 341 2.29 10.63 -11.86
N ALA A 342 3.01 11.36 -11.01
CA ALA A 342 2.55 11.66 -9.66
C ALA A 342 1.32 12.60 -9.70
N PRO A 343 0.55 12.69 -8.60
CA PRO A 343 -0.58 13.62 -8.52
C PRO A 343 -0.17 15.06 -8.83
N SER A 344 -1.05 15.84 -9.46
CA SER A 344 -0.76 17.25 -9.77
C SER A 344 -0.37 18.06 -8.52
N GLY A 345 0.75 18.77 -8.59
CA GLY A 345 1.36 19.45 -7.44
C GLY A 345 2.28 18.58 -6.59
N ASP A 346 2.47 17.31 -6.94
CA ASP A 346 3.46 16.40 -6.38
C ASP A 346 4.67 16.28 -7.33
N ASN A 347 5.85 16.68 -6.85
CA ASN A 347 7.11 16.59 -7.59
C ASN A 347 7.98 15.41 -7.12
N GLY A 348 7.39 14.46 -6.39
CA GLY A 348 8.05 13.26 -5.94
C GLY A 348 8.52 12.39 -7.09
N VAL A 349 9.78 12.01 -7.03
CA VAL A 349 10.35 11.01 -7.92
C VAL A 349 10.51 9.72 -7.11
N ASP A 350 10.11 8.61 -7.71
CA ASP A 350 10.25 7.27 -7.14
C ASP A 350 11.63 7.09 -6.48
N PRO A 351 11.71 6.96 -5.15
CA PRO A 351 12.99 6.84 -4.44
C PRO A 351 13.63 5.46 -4.66
N VAL A 352 12.83 4.49 -5.13
CA VAL A 352 13.37 3.21 -5.59
C VAL A 352 13.99 3.47 -6.96
N PRO A 353 15.28 3.13 -7.17
CA PRO A 353 15.94 3.35 -8.45
C PRO A 353 15.05 2.89 -9.59
N ASP A 354 14.95 3.69 -10.65
CA ASP A 354 14.42 3.24 -11.92
C ASP A 354 15.21 1.99 -12.33
N PHE A 355 14.64 0.84 -12.04
CA PHE A 355 15.23 -0.43 -12.44
C PHE A 355 15.05 -0.61 -13.96
N GLY A 356 14.20 0.18 -14.62
CA GLY A 356 13.87 0.02 -16.03
C GLY A 356 13.35 -1.39 -16.33
N ASP A 357 13.38 -1.77 -17.61
CA ASP A 357 13.40 -3.17 -18.01
C ASP A 357 14.73 -3.78 -17.51
N LEU A 358 14.81 -4.19 -16.24
CA LEU A 358 15.98 -4.93 -15.79
C LEU A 358 16.11 -6.17 -16.68
N PRO A 359 17.24 -6.33 -17.38
CA PRO A 359 17.44 -7.51 -18.19
C PRO A 359 17.33 -8.72 -17.27
N VAL A 360 16.47 -9.65 -17.66
CA VAL A 360 16.29 -10.89 -16.93
C VAL A 360 17.59 -11.65 -16.97
N THR A 361 18.25 -11.73 -15.83
CA THR A 361 19.55 -12.35 -15.70
C THR A 361 19.39 -13.80 -15.24
N ARG A 362 20.18 -14.70 -15.81
CA ARG A 362 20.30 -16.09 -15.38
C ARG A 362 21.78 -16.38 -15.10
N PHE A 363 22.06 -17.17 -14.07
CA PHE A 363 23.42 -17.55 -13.71
C PHE A 363 23.66 -19.01 -14.08
N ARG A 364 24.29 -19.26 -15.22
CA ARG A 364 24.59 -20.62 -15.69
C ARG A 364 25.77 -21.18 -14.92
N ALA A 365 25.62 -22.35 -14.30
CA ALA A 365 26.67 -23.00 -13.52
C ALA A 365 27.78 -23.55 -14.44
N ASN A 366 29.05 -23.36 -14.05
CA ASN A 366 30.18 -23.90 -14.75
C ASN A 366 30.23 -25.44 -14.64
N GLY A 367 30.76 -26.13 -15.65
CA GLY A 367 30.87 -27.59 -15.64
C GLY A 367 29.58 -28.37 -15.95
N TYR A 368 28.46 -27.68 -16.25
CA TYR A 368 27.20 -28.32 -16.65
C TYR A 368 26.57 -27.63 -17.87
N ALA A 369 26.11 -28.41 -18.85
CA ALA A 369 25.32 -27.88 -19.95
C ALA A 369 23.89 -27.59 -19.46
N GLU A 370 23.41 -26.36 -19.68
CA GLU A 370 22.04 -25.92 -19.37
C GLU A 370 21.61 -26.01 -17.88
N ALA A 371 22.56 -25.92 -16.95
CA ALA A 371 22.25 -25.83 -15.53
C ALA A 371 22.39 -24.40 -15.00
N TYR A 372 21.42 -23.94 -14.22
CA TYR A 372 21.36 -22.55 -13.73
C TYR A 372 21.16 -22.52 -12.23
N LEU A 373 21.71 -21.51 -11.57
CA LEU A 373 21.25 -21.13 -10.24
C LEU A 373 19.77 -20.78 -10.34
N GLY A 374 18.98 -21.39 -9.46
CA GLY A 374 17.54 -21.26 -9.41
C GLY A 374 17.01 -21.55 -8.02
N HIS A 375 15.70 -21.72 -7.91
CA HIS A 375 15.06 -22.12 -6.67
C HIS A 375 13.98 -23.19 -6.88
N SER A 376 13.81 -24.00 -5.84
CA SER A 376 12.60 -24.80 -5.63
C SER A 376 11.97 -24.32 -4.34
N ASP A 377 10.76 -23.80 -4.41
CA ASP A 377 10.14 -22.99 -3.36
C ASP A 377 11.07 -21.83 -2.95
N VAL A 378 11.66 -21.90 -1.76
CA VAL A 378 12.57 -20.87 -1.23
C VAL A 378 14.02 -21.34 -1.15
N VAL A 379 14.32 -22.56 -1.58
CA VAL A 379 15.67 -23.13 -1.45
C VAL A 379 16.45 -22.95 -2.75
N ALA A 380 17.65 -22.37 -2.67
CA ALA A 380 18.50 -22.22 -3.83
C ALA A 380 19.06 -23.57 -4.31
N GLN A 381 19.06 -23.78 -5.62
CA GLN A 381 19.47 -25.03 -6.26
C GLN A 381 20.17 -24.75 -7.58
N ILE A 382 21.02 -25.68 -8.02
CA ILE A 382 21.45 -25.74 -9.43
C ILE A 382 20.46 -26.62 -10.18
N GLN A 383 19.73 -26.03 -11.11
CA GLN A 383 18.65 -26.68 -11.85
C GLN A 383 19.07 -26.94 -13.29
N ILE A 384 19.07 -28.21 -13.70
CA ILE A 384 19.24 -28.62 -15.09
C ILE A 384 17.90 -28.42 -15.80
N SER A 385 17.89 -27.64 -16.88
CA SER A 385 16.69 -27.30 -17.66
C SER A 385 15.51 -26.82 -16.78
N PRO A 386 15.64 -25.66 -16.10
CA PRO A 386 14.66 -25.16 -15.13
C PRO A 386 13.22 -25.11 -15.67
N ASN A 387 12.27 -25.62 -14.90
CA ASN A 387 10.85 -25.59 -15.21
C ASN A 387 10.01 -25.33 -13.94
N PRO A 388 9.29 -24.19 -13.84
CA PRO A 388 9.24 -23.10 -14.82
C PRO A 388 10.59 -22.40 -14.98
N ILE A 389 10.87 -21.87 -16.18
CA ILE A 389 12.14 -21.16 -16.45
C ILE A 389 12.37 -19.99 -15.48
N ALA A 390 11.28 -19.37 -15.02
CA ALA A 390 11.27 -18.26 -14.08
C ALA A 390 11.93 -18.58 -12.73
N ASN A 391 12.02 -19.86 -12.33
CA ASN A 391 12.76 -20.27 -11.14
C ASN A 391 14.26 -19.96 -11.21
N SER A 392 14.78 -19.69 -12.41
CA SER A 392 16.19 -19.40 -12.69
C SER A 392 16.40 -18.00 -13.29
N GLN A 393 15.40 -17.12 -13.16
CA GLN A 393 15.40 -15.77 -13.71
C GLN A 393 15.41 -14.75 -12.59
N PHE A 394 16.31 -13.78 -12.70
CA PHE A 394 16.57 -12.80 -11.64
C PHE A 394 16.67 -11.38 -12.18
N TYR A 395 16.37 -10.46 -11.29
CA TYR A 395 16.70 -9.06 -11.40
C TYR A 395 17.94 -8.78 -10.55
N VAL A 396 19.06 -8.42 -11.19
CA VAL A 396 20.28 -8.01 -10.49
C VAL A 396 20.20 -6.52 -10.22
N VAL A 397 20.24 -6.15 -8.94
CA VAL A 397 20.09 -4.77 -8.46
C VAL A 397 21.30 -4.37 -7.62
N PRO A 398 21.53 -3.07 -7.36
CA PRO A 398 22.54 -2.63 -6.39
C PRO A 398 22.34 -3.32 -5.04
N GLY A 399 23.44 -3.63 -4.35
CA GLY A 399 23.42 -4.36 -3.09
C GLY A 399 22.61 -3.66 -2.00
N LEU A 400 21.81 -4.42 -1.27
CA LEU A 400 20.96 -3.90 -0.19
C LEU A 400 21.79 -3.28 0.97
N ALA A 401 22.99 -3.79 1.23
CA ALA A 401 23.91 -3.26 2.24
C ALA A 401 25.03 -2.37 1.68
N ASP A 402 25.33 -2.49 0.38
CA ASP A 402 26.42 -1.78 -0.29
C ASP A 402 26.08 -1.60 -1.78
N PRO A 403 25.87 -0.36 -2.25
CA PRO A 403 25.48 -0.10 -3.65
C PRO A 403 26.60 -0.41 -4.67
N ASP A 404 27.86 -0.57 -4.24
CA ASP A 404 28.96 -1.01 -5.11
C ASP A 404 29.00 -2.54 -5.29
N ALA A 405 28.16 -3.27 -4.55
CA ALA A 405 27.92 -4.71 -4.67
C ALA A 405 26.55 -4.98 -5.33
N ILE A 406 26.11 -6.25 -5.34
CA ILE A 406 24.81 -6.62 -5.93
C ILE A 406 23.90 -7.36 -4.95
N SER A 407 22.59 -7.26 -5.18
CA SER A 407 21.59 -8.16 -4.63
C SER A 407 20.80 -8.80 -5.78
N ILE A 408 20.37 -10.04 -5.58
CA ILE A 408 19.76 -10.86 -6.64
C ILE A 408 18.31 -11.12 -6.26
N ARG A 409 17.38 -10.45 -6.94
CA ARG A 409 15.93 -10.56 -6.69
C ARG A 409 15.30 -11.60 -7.62
N SER A 410 14.44 -12.45 -7.09
CA SER A 410 13.69 -13.42 -7.90
C SER A 410 12.70 -12.72 -8.84
N VAL A 411 12.55 -13.23 -10.07
CA VAL A 411 11.51 -12.75 -11.01
C VAL A 411 10.12 -13.24 -10.61
N ASN A 412 10.00 -14.48 -10.12
CA ASN A 412 8.72 -15.12 -9.82
C ASN A 412 8.44 -15.33 -8.33
N LEU A 413 9.31 -14.84 -7.44
CA LEU A 413 9.02 -14.67 -6.02
C LEU A 413 9.16 -13.17 -5.68
N PRO A 414 8.10 -12.36 -5.91
CA PRO A 414 8.15 -10.92 -5.69
C PRO A 414 8.58 -10.57 -4.26
N GLY A 415 9.54 -9.66 -4.12
CA GLY A 415 10.10 -9.25 -2.83
C GLY A 415 11.14 -10.21 -2.23
N PHE A 416 11.42 -11.36 -2.87
CA PHE A 416 12.40 -12.32 -2.37
C PHE A 416 13.78 -12.11 -3.00
N PHE A 417 14.80 -12.18 -2.16
CA PHE A 417 16.21 -12.05 -2.54
C PHE A 417 16.99 -13.31 -2.20
N LEU A 418 17.98 -13.62 -3.04
CA LEU A 418 19.00 -14.62 -2.75
C LEU A 418 19.84 -14.15 -1.57
N ARG A 419 19.83 -14.90 -0.46
CA ARG A 419 20.58 -14.63 0.75
C ARG A 419 21.19 -15.90 1.34
N HIS A 420 22.16 -15.76 2.23
CA HIS A 420 22.62 -16.89 3.05
C HIS A 420 21.90 -16.96 4.39
N GLU A 421 21.55 -18.17 4.83
CA GLU A 421 21.09 -18.47 6.18
C GLU A 421 22.02 -19.48 6.84
N GLY A 422 22.88 -19.00 7.74
CA GLY A 422 23.98 -19.84 8.21
C GLY A 422 24.94 -20.14 7.05
N SER A 423 24.97 -21.37 6.56
CA SER A 423 25.72 -21.75 5.35
C SER A 423 24.82 -22.08 4.16
N MET A 424 23.51 -22.14 4.33
CA MET A 424 22.56 -22.48 3.27
C MET A 424 22.25 -21.23 2.44
N ILE A 425 22.02 -21.40 1.14
CA ILE A 425 21.52 -20.31 0.29
C ILE A 425 20.02 -20.48 0.07
N VAL A 426 19.25 -19.42 0.31
CA VAL A 426 17.79 -19.40 0.22
C VAL A 426 17.31 -18.11 -0.48
N PHE A 427 16.07 -18.12 -0.92
CA PHE A 427 15.30 -16.95 -1.30
C PHE A 427 14.37 -16.60 -0.14
N ALA A 428 14.46 -15.40 0.38
CA ALA A 428 13.57 -14.94 1.44
C ALA A 428 13.10 -13.52 1.18
N ALA A 429 11.91 -13.17 1.68
CA ALA A 429 11.38 -11.81 1.62
C ALA A 429 12.26 -10.87 2.44
N ASP A 430 12.56 -9.69 1.88
CA ASP A 430 13.32 -8.65 2.57
C ASP A 430 12.54 -8.08 3.76
N ASP A 431 13.06 -8.31 4.97
CA ASP A 431 12.48 -7.84 6.23
C ASP A 431 12.97 -6.43 6.63
N ARG A 432 13.77 -5.78 5.76
CA ARG A 432 14.41 -4.48 5.95
C ARG A 432 15.40 -4.42 7.12
N SER A 433 15.77 -5.56 7.70
CA SER A 433 16.81 -5.59 8.73
C SER A 433 18.19 -5.38 8.10
N GLY A 434 19.09 -4.73 8.84
CA GLY A 434 20.49 -4.61 8.43
C GLY A 434 21.14 -5.97 8.21
N THR A 435 20.78 -6.97 9.04
CA THR A 435 21.24 -8.36 8.89
C THR A 435 20.78 -8.97 7.58
N PHE A 436 19.50 -8.79 7.19
CA PHE A 436 19.00 -9.28 5.92
C PHE A 436 19.75 -8.62 4.75
N ALA A 437 19.87 -7.29 4.79
CA ALA A 437 20.59 -6.55 3.76
C ALA A 437 22.03 -7.06 3.58
N GLU A 438 22.73 -7.29 4.68
CA GLU A 438 24.08 -7.86 4.68
C GLU A 438 24.13 -9.30 4.16
N ASP A 439 23.16 -10.13 4.53
CA ASP A 439 23.09 -11.54 4.12
C ASP A 439 22.67 -11.71 2.64
N ALA A 440 21.98 -10.72 2.07
CA ALA A 440 21.49 -10.70 0.69
C ALA A 440 22.37 -9.88 -0.27
N THR A 441 23.53 -9.38 0.20
CA THR A 441 24.47 -8.61 -0.63
C THR A 441 25.68 -9.47 -1.01
N TRP A 442 26.06 -9.40 -2.28
CA TRP A 442 27.09 -10.23 -2.90
C TRP A 442 28.10 -9.37 -3.66
N ARG A 443 29.39 -9.60 -3.43
CA ARG A 443 30.47 -9.05 -4.26
C ARG A 443 30.73 -9.97 -5.44
N ILE A 444 30.77 -9.41 -6.63
CA ILE A 444 31.21 -10.13 -7.83
C ILE A 444 32.73 -10.20 -7.80
N VAL A 445 33.28 -11.41 -7.82
CA VAL A 445 34.73 -11.67 -7.93
C VAL A 445 35.00 -12.56 -9.16
N PRO A 446 36.25 -12.57 -9.69
CA PRO A 446 36.59 -13.47 -10.79
C PRO A 446 36.26 -14.93 -10.46
N GLY A 447 35.71 -15.65 -11.43
CA GLY A 447 35.32 -17.04 -11.29
C GLY A 447 36.49 -17.92 -10.86
N LEU A 448 36.23 -18.82 -9.90
CA LEU A 448 37.27 -19.67 -9.32
C LEU A 448 37.80 -20.74 -10.29
N ALA A 449 36.98 -21.18 -11.26
CA ALA A 449 37.36 -22.14 -12.30
C ALA A 449 37.71 -21.46 -13.63
N ASP A 450 37.07 -20.33 -13.92
CA ASP A 450 37.25 -19.56 -15.15
C ASP A 450 37.21 -18.06 -14.80
N PRO A 451 38.33 -17.33 -14.93
CA PRO A 451 38.39 -15.92 -14.55
C PRO A 451 37.57 -14.99 -15.47
N ASP A 452 37.13 -15.46 -16.64
CA ASP A 452 36.21 -14.72 -17.53
C ASP A 452 34.74 -14.86 -17.08
N TRP A 453 34.48 -15.72 -16.08
CA TRP A 453 33.18 -15.93 -15.42
C TRP A 453 33.21 -15.30 -14.03
N ILE A 454 32.12 -15.44 -13.27
CA ILE A 454 31.99 -14.83 -11.94
C ILE A 454 31.84 -15.85 -10.81
N SER A 455 32.26 -15.46 -9.62
CA SER A 455 31.85 -16.07 -8.35
C SER A 455 31.17 -15.01 -7.49
N LEU A 456 30.21 -15.44 -6.66
CA LEU A 456 29.40 -14.55 -5.83
C LEU A 456 29.89 -14.65 -4.38
N GLU A 457 30.72 -13.70 -3.94
CA GLU A 457 31.27 -13.64 -2.58
C GLU A 457 30.31 -12.95 -1.62
N SER A 458 30.13 -13.49 -0.41
CA SER A 458 29.29 -12.88 0.62
C SER A 458 29.85 -11.52 1.06
N TYR A 459 28.98 -10.51 1.12
CA TYR A 459 29.35 -9.17 1.59
C TYR A 459 29.84 -9.17 3.04
N ASN A 460 29.08 -9.77 3.95
CA ASN A 460 29.38 -9.78 5.39
C ASN A 460 30.23 -10.97 5.84
N ARG A 461 30.55 -11.92 4.94
CA ARG A 461 31.48 -13.03 5.21
C ARG A 461 32.52 -13.18 4.08
N PRO A 462 33.50 -12.26 3.98
CA PRO A 462 34.56 -12.34 2.98
C PRO A 462 35.32 -13.67 3.03
N GLY A 463 35.71 -14.17 1.87
CA GLY A 463 36.32 -15.49 1.68
C GLY A 463 35.31 -16.63 1.57
N LEU A 464 34.01 -16.38 1.68
CA LEU A 464 32.96 -17.36 1.39
C LEU A 464 32.20 -16.98 0.11
N VAL A 465 32.06 -17.93 -0.82
CA VAL A 465 31.33 -17.75 -2.08
C VAL A 465 30.14 -18.70 -2.17
N ILE A 466 29.17 -18.39 -3.01
CA ILE A 466 28.13 -19.35 -3.40
C ILE A 466 28.78 -20.47 -4.21
N GLY A 467 28.60 -21.71 -3.75
CA GLY A 467 28.99 -22.92 -4.46
C GLY A 467 28.10 -24.10 -4.07
N GLN A 468 28.63 -25.32 -4.20
CA GLN A 468 27.94 -26.52 -3.72
C GLN A 468 28.69 -27.23 -2.61
N GLN A 469 27.94 -27.70 -1.61
CA GLN A 469 28.44 -28.58 -0.58
C GLN A 469 27.40 -29.65 -0.25
N PHE A 470 27.79 -30.93 -0.21
CA PHE A 470 26.89 -32.06 0.07
C PHE A 470 25.63 -32.11 -0.81
N GLY A 471 25.72 -31.64 -2.06
CA GLY A 471 24.60 -31.64 -3.02
C GLY A 471 23.59 -30.50 -2.86
N VAL A 472 23.89 -29.50 -2.03
CA VAL A 472 23.06 -28.28 -1.89
C VAL A 472 23.88 -27.03 -2.23
N VAL A 473 23.18 -25.96 -2.62
CA VAL A 473 23.82 -24.65 -2.81
C VAL A 473 24.08 -24.03 -1.44
N ALA A 474 25.33 -23.67 -1.20
CA ALA A 474 25.82 -23.25 0.11
C ALA A 474 26.93 -22.20 -0.02
N LEU A 475 27.20 -21.49 1.07
CA LEU A 475 28.44 -20.74 1.24
C LEU A 475 29.61 -21.72 1.43
N VAL A 476 30.61 -21.62 0.56
CA VAL A 476 31.82 -22.43 0.60
C VAL A 476 33.08 -21.56 0.76
N PRO A 477 34.06 -21.99 1.57
CA PRO A 477 35.28 -21.21 1.78
C PRO A 477 36.24 -21.30 0.60
N VAL A 478 36.76 -20.16 0.18
CA VAL A 478 37.81 -20.06 -0.83
C VAL A 478 39.17 -20.29 -0.17
N ASN A 479 39.84 -21.38 -0.55
CA ASN A 479 41.16 -21.73 -0.03
C ASN A 479 41.91 -22.69 -0.97
N ASP A 480 43.19 -22.92 -0.67
CA ASP A 480 44.10 -23.73 -1.49
C ASP A 480 43.72 -25.22 -1.56
N THR A 481 42.75 -25.68 -0.77
CA THR A 481 42.29 -27.07 -0.74
C THR A 481 41.04 -27.31 -1.59
N MET A 482 40.48 -26.27 -2.22
CA MET A 482 39.35 -26.45 -3.14
C MET A 482 39.74 -27.33 -4.32
N SER A 483 39.00 -28.43 -4.49
CA SER A 483 39.10 -29.24 -5.70
C SER A 483 38.63 -28.44 -6.92
N ASP A 484 39.07 -28.83 -8.12
CA ASP A 484 38.61 -28.20 -9.36
C ASP A 484 37.08 -28.24 -9.48
N ARG A 485 36.45 -29.33 -9.02
CA ARG A 485 34.99 -29.42 -8.98
C ARG A 485 34.35 -28.35 -8.09
N MET A 486 34.90 -28.12 -6.89
CA MET A 486 34.37 -27.09 -6.00
C MET A 486 34.52 -25.68 -6.58
N LYS A 487 35.57 -25.45 -7.39
CA LYS A 487 35.75 -24.19 -8.12
C LYS A 487 34.72 -24.06 -9.23
N GLU A 488 34.45 -25.12 -10.00
CA GLU A 488 33.40 -25.16 -11.02
C GLU A 488 32.02 -24.88 -10.40
N ASP A 489 31.67 -25.56 -9.32
CA ASP A 489 30.37 -25.43 -8.64
C ASP A 489 30.16 -24.01 -8.05
N ALA A 490 31.24 -23.24 -7.87
CA ALA A 490 31.22 -21.87 -7.39
C ALA A 490 31.42 -20.80 -8.49
N THR A 491 31.45 -21.21 -9.76
CA THR A 491 31.67 -20.33 -10.92
C THR A 491 30.43 -20.30 -11.80
N PHE A 492 29.99 -19.10 -12.19
CA PHE A 492 28.77 -18.85 -12.93
C PHE A 492 29.01 -17.94 -14.13
N LEU A 493 28.34 -18.21 -15.25
CA LEU A 493 28.22 -17.27 -16.36
C LEU A 493 26.95 -16.46 -16.18
N GLU A 494 27.08 -15.14 -16.11
CA GLU A 494 25.95 -14.23 -16.14
C GLU A 494 25.42 -14.11 -17.57
N GLU A 495 24.17 -14.51 -17.79
CA GLU A 495 23.46 -14.41 -19.07
C GLU A 495 22.32 -13.42 -18.91
N ARG A 496 22.23 -12.42 -19.79
CA ARG A 496 21.25 -11.33 -19.75
C ARG A 496 20.30 -11.35 -20.95
#